data_AF-A0A437SSE1-F1
#
_entry.id   AF-A0A437SSE1-F1
#
_cell.length_a   1.000
_cell.length_b   1.000
_cell.length_c   1.000
_cell.angle_alpha   90.00
_cell.angle_beta   90.00
_cell.angle_gamma   90.00
#
_symmetry.space_group_name_H-M   'P 1'
#
loop_
_entity.id
_entity.type
_entity.pdbx_description
1 polymer ?
#
loop_
_entity_poly.entity_id
_entity_poly.type
_entity_poly.pdbx_seq_one_letter_code
_entity_poly.pdbx_strand_id
1 'polypeptide(L)'
;MKKNLKIVSAAAAALLAVAPVAASAVSSVNAAAVTSATQVGTVPALSENAKVNITPNVSLNTAVPGTNIKSALSASFTATVDGTTATSTLTPGVSSVEMWYNENGARKNINKVEDVANSSAGSLFKVQLNKVTLNFGDANANKDITLVLPNENGNHFGNSVSDLTFKTKTNANGVAEIPYVVLGVYAKDFANPAIVNWYSKITGATVTSGDLTLTAGSDAGKMNVAQVLSAAEAKYAAGHIHAQSSTTNYTTAAELADQLKKQGISVDAQGWFVAPKSFTFNLKANATNNDASATLPITVNVPNGKVSTPTESAVTKTVNHIAAIYDKDGNQLNLAKLRA
;
A
#
# COMPACT_ATOMS: atom_id res chain seq x y z
N MET A 1 39.26 27.16 -46.13
CA MET A 1 37.90 27.12 -45.55
C MET A 1 37.68 25.79 -44.83
N LYS A 2 37.61 25.77 -43.50
CA LYS A 2 36.87 24.74 -42.75
C LYS A 2 36.52 25.34 -41.38
N LYS A 3 35.21 25.45 -41.16
CA LYS A 3 34.53 26.23 -40.12
C LYS A 3 34.61 25.53 -38.77
N ASN A 4 34.90 26.31 -37.73
CA ASN A 4 34.74 25.92 -36.33
C ASN A 4 33.24 25.79 -36.01
N LEU A 5 32.81 24.57 -35.64
CA LEU A 5 31.45 24.31 -35.21
C LEU A 5 31.30 24.79 -33.76
N LYS A 6 30.78 26.02 -33.59
CA LYS A 6 30.28 26.50 -32.30
C LYS A 6 28.91 25.85 -32.06
N ILE A 7 28.84 24.92 -31.12
CA ILE A 7 27.55 24.45 -30.61
C ILE A 7 27.05 25.54 -29.66
N VAL A 8 26.10 26.33 -30.14
CA VAL A 8 25.27 27.23 -29.33
C VAL A 8 23.95 26.50 -29.15
N SER A 9 23.72 25.91 -27.98
CA SER A 9 22.37 25.47 -27.61
C SER A 9 21.73 26.56 -26.75
N ALA A 10 20.78 27.26 -27.38
CA ALA A 10 19.91 28.23 -26.74
C ALA A 10 19.13 27.56 -25.60
N ALA A 11 19.24 28.13 -24.40
CA ALA A 11 18.30 27.88 -23.33
C ALA A 11 16.97 28.58 -23.69
N ALA A 12 16.09 27.88 -24.38
CA ALA A 12 14.70 28.30 -24.50
C ALA A 12 13.99 27.95 -23.20
N ALA A 13 13.75 28.97 -22.37
CA ALA A 13 12.85 28.88 -21.23
C ALA A 13 11.43 28.62 -21.72
N ALA A 14 11.04 27.35 -21.79
CA ALA A 14 9.63 26.96 -21.91
C ALA A 14 9.02 26.99 -20.50
N LEU A 15 8.52 28.15 -20.11
CA LEU A 15 7.58 28.28 -19.00
C LEU A 15 6.32 27.52 -19.41
N LEU A 16 6.22 26.26 -18.99
CA LEU A 16 5.03 25.44 -19.17
C LEU A 16 3.94 26.07 -18.29
N ALA A 17 3.11 26.92 -18.90
CA ALA A 17 1.86 27.36 -18.30
C ALA A 17 1.01 26.11 -18.05
N VAL A 18 0.88 25.73 -16.78
CA VAL A 18 -0.07 24.69 -16.35
C VAL A 18 -1.46 25.28 -16.56
N ALA A 19 -2.09 24.93 -17.68
CA ALA A 19 -3.50 25.16 -17.88
C ALA A 19 -4.30 24.38 -16.81
N PRO A 20 -5.44 24.91 -16.33
CA PRO A 20 -6.31 24.17 -15.44
C PRO A 20 -6.73 22.87 -16.14
N VAL A 21 -6.42 21.73 -15.52
CA VAL A 21 -6.94 20.44 -15.96
C VAL A 21 -8.44 20.48 -15.75
N ALA A 22 -9.16 20.72 -16.84
CA ALA A 22 -10.60 20.50 -16.91
C ALA A 22 -10.85 19.05 -16.48
N ALA A 23 -11.73 18.88 -15.49
CA ALA A 23 -12.27 17.60 -15.05
C ALA A 23 -12.85 16.86 -16.26
N SER A 24 -12.02 16.06 -16.90
CA SER A 24 -12.48 15.10 -17.90
C SER A 24 -13.08 13.95 -17.14
N ALA A 25 -14.35 13.69 -17.47
CA ALA A 25 -15.18 12.57 -17.08
C ALA A 25 -14.42 11.44 -16.36
N VAL A 26 -14.87 11.17 -15.13
CA VAL A 26 -14.57 9.94 -14.39
C VAL A 26 -15.13 8.78 -15.23
N SER A 27 -14.33 8.28 -16.16
CA SER A 27 -14.53 6.97 -16.77
C SER A 27 -14.28 5.95 -15.68
N SER A 28 -15.38 5.35 -15.24
CA SER A 28 -15.43 4.25 -14.31
C SER A 28 -14.57 3.07 -14.79
N VAL A 29 -14.02 2.38 -13.79
CA VAL A 29 -13.41 1.03 -13.82
C VAL A 29 -12.17 0.81 -14.71
N ASN A 30 -11.00 1.07 -14.12
CA ASN A 30 -9.82 0.25 -14.37
C ASN A 30 -9.62 -0.70 -13.19
N ALA A 31 -10.21 -1.89 -13.29
CA ALA A 31 -9.83 -3.03 -12.48
C ALA A 31 -8.37 -3.39 -12.80
N ALA A 32 -7.48 -3.31 -11.81
CA ALA A 32 -6.15 -3.89 -11.92
C ALA A 32 -6.24 -5.41 -11.63
N ALA A 33 -5.92 -6.17 -12.67
CA ALA A 33 -5.55 -7.59 -12.75
C ALA A 33 -5.94 -8.51 -11.58
N VAL A 34 -7.02 -9.26 -11.78
CA VAL A 34 -7.22 -10.55 -11.12
C VAL A 34 -6.06 -11.47 -11.51
N THR A 35 -5.24 -11.84 -10.52
CA THR A 35 -4.21 -12.86 -10.69
C THR A 35 -4.89 -14.22 -10.73
N SER A 36 -4.97 -14.77 -11.95
CA SER A 36 -5.27 -16.17 -12.31
C SER A 36 -6.55 -16.80 -11.72
N ALA A 37 -7.62 -16.83 -12.52
CA ALA A 37 -8.60 -17.91 -12.45
C ALA A 37 -7.99 -19.14 -13.14
N THR A 38 -7.67 -20.21 -12.40
CA THR A 38 -7.23 -21.50 -12.96
C THR A 38 -8.36 -22.49 -13.22
N GLN A 39 -9.60 -22.01 -13.38
CA GLN A 39 -10.70 -22.86 -13.84
C GLN A 39 -11.57 -22.17 -14.88
N VAL A 40 -11.53 -22.71 -16.08
CA VAL A 40 -12.61 -22.59 -17.07
C VAL A 40 -13.46 -23.85 -16.90
N GLY A 41 -14.67 -23.69 -16.35
CA GLY A 41 -15.57 -24.78 -15.99
C GLY A 41 -16.61 -24.35 -14.94
N THR A 42 -17.54 -25.24 -14.59
CA THR A 42 -18.56 -24.97 -13.55
C THR A 42 -17.89 -24.68 -12.21
N VAL A 43 -18.16 -23.50 -11.68
CA VAL A 43 -17.67 -23.10 -10.34
C VAL A 43 -18.25 -24.07 -9.30
N PRO A 44 -17.42 -24.67 -8.42
CA PRO A 44 -17.92 -25.58 -7.40
C PRO A 44 -18.91 -24.85 -6.49
N ALA A 45 -19.96 -25.53 -6.05
CA ALA A 45 -20.80 -24.99 -4.99
C ALA A 45 -19.94 -24.80 -3.71
N LEU A 46 -20.09 -23.65 -3.05
CA LEU A 46 -19.62 -23.43 -1.68
C LEU A 46 -19.80 -24.69 -0.81
N SER A 47 -18.76 -25.00 -0.03
CA SER A 47 -18.90 -25.82 1.15
C SER A 47 -19.74 -25.09 2.20
N GLU A 48 -20.60 -25.81 2.92
CA GLU A 48 -21.36 -25.27 4.06
C GLU A 48 -20.42 -24.52 5.03
N ASN A 49 -20.76 -23.28 5.42
CA ASN A 49 -19.96 -22.37 6.24
C ASN A 49 -18.70 -21.75 5.60
N ALA A 50 -18.69 -21.49 4.29
CA ALA A 50 -17.51 -20.86 3.69
C ALA A 50 -17.25 -19.45 4.23
N LYS A 51 -15.96 -19.10 4.33
CA LYS A 51 -15.52 -17.77 4.73
C LYS A 51 -15.41 -16.84 3.53
N VAL A 52 -16.00 -15.66 3.65
CA VAL A 52 -16.12 -14.64 2.61
C VAL A 52 -15.48 -13.37 3.15
N ASN A 53 -14.36 -12.96 2.57
CA ASN A 53 -13.68 -11.75 3.00
C ASN A 53 -14.42 -10.52 2.45
N ILE A 54 -14.57 -9.52 3.31
CA ILE A 54 -15.11 -8.21 2.96
C ILE A 54 -13.98 -7.24 2.66
N THR A 55 -14.17 -6.44 1.62
CA THR A 55 -13.34 -5.27 1.32
C THR A 55 -14.16 -4.00 1.53
N PRO A 56 -13.91 -3.24 2.62
CA PRO A 56 -14.53 -1.94 2.84
C PRO A 56 -14.17 -0.93 1.73
N ASN A 57 -15.14 -0.14 1.29
CA ASN A 57 -14.97 0.97 0.35
C ASN A 57 -15.66 2.21 0.93
N VAL A 58 -14.99 2.86 1.89
CA VAL A 58 -15.53 4.02 2.62
C VAL A 58 -14.59 5.20 2.47
N SER A 59 -15.15 6.35 2.12
CA SER A 59 -14.43 7.62 2.05
C SER A 59 -15.25 8.73 2.71
N LEU A 60 -14.55 9.58 3.45
CA LEU A 60 -15.12 10.75 4.12
C LEU A 60 -14.22 11.94 3.83
N ASN A 61 -14.77 13.00 3.24
CA ASN A 61 -14.05 14.26 3.11
C ASN A 61 -14.61 15.30 4.09
N THR A 62 -13.77 16.25 4.47
CA THR A 62 -14.16 17.38 5.31
C THR A 62 -14.70 18.52 4.47
N ALA A 63 -15.47 19.42 5.09
CA ALA A 63 -15.82 20.69 4.47
C ALA A 63 -14.57 21.54 4.17
N VAL A 64 -14.63 22.40 3.15
CA VAL A 64 -13.51 23.25 2.73
C VAL A 64 -13.65 24.66 3.33
N PRO A 65 -12.71 25.12 4.18
CA PRO A 65 -12.79 26.42 4.85
C PRO A 65 -12.92 27.59 3.87
N GLY A 66 -13.80 28.55 4.20
CA GLY A 66 -13.98 29.76 3.38
C GLY A 66 -14.70 29.53 2.05
N THR A 67 -15.30 28.35 1.84
CA THR A 67 -16.07 28.02 0.63
C THR A 67 -17.44 27.42 0.98
N ASN A 68 -18.28 27.21 -0.02
CA ASN A 68 -19.57 26.50 0.12
C ASN A 68 -19.47 24.99 -0.10
N ILE A 69 -18.25 24.43 -0.22
CA ILE A 69 -18.04 23.00 -0.45
C ILE A 69 -18.17 22.27 0.89
N LYS A 70 -19.23 21.47 1.01
CA LYS A 70 -19.55 20.68 2.20
C LYS A 70 -18.82 19.33 2.19
N SER A 71 -18.70 18.72 3.36
CA SER A 71 -18.28 17.33 3.51
C SER A 71 -19.25 16.35 2.87
N ALA A 72 -18.72 15.19 2.50
CA ALA A 72 -19.42 14.11 1.82
C ALA A 72 -18.88 12.75 2.30
N LEU A 73 -19.79 11.79 2.36
CA LEU A 73 -19.54 10.41 2.75
C LEU A 73 -19.94 9.51 1.59
N SER A 74 -19.03 8.62 1.19
CA SER A 74 -19.34 7.46 0.37
C SER A 74 -19.02 6.23 1.19
N ALA A 75 -19.98 5.31 1.32
CA ALA A 75 -19.79 4.11 2.13
C ALA A 75 -20.42 2.91 1.44
N SER A 76 -19.59 1.93 1.16
CA SER A 76 -19.99 0.62 0.67
C SER A 76 -18.95 -0.40 1.09
N PHE A 77 -19.23 -1.67 0.82
CA PHE A 77 -18.24 -2.73 0.91
C PHE A 77 -18.56 -3.79 -0.13
N THR A 78 -17.55 -4.55 -0.53
CA THR A 78 -17.74 -5.69 -1.40
C THR A 78 -17.40 -6.98 -0.69
N ALA A 79 -17.98 -8.06 -1.17
CA ALA A 79 -17.59 -9.41 -0.79
C ALA A 79 -17.61 -10.29 -2.04
N THR A 80 -16.70 -11.26 -2.12
CA THR A 80 -16.59 -12.15 -3.27
C THR A 80 -16.85 -13.59 -2.86
N VAL A 81 -17.80 -14.22 -3.53
CA VAL A 81 -18.23 -15.61 -3.30
C VAL A 81 -18.19 -16.35 -4.64
N ASP A 82 -17.47 -17.47 -4.72
CA ASP A 82 -17.45 -18.31 -5.92
C ASP A 82 -17.14 -17.51 -7.21
N GLY A 83 -16.19 -16.56 -7.12
CA GLY A 83 -15.82 -15.65 -8.21
C GLY A 83 -16.83 -14.53 -8.51
N THR A 84 -17.97 -14.49 -7.82
CA THR A 84 -18.98 -13.43 -7.93
C THR A 84 -18.77 -12.38 -6.85
N THR A 85 -18.51 -11.13 -7.25
CA THR A 85 -18.37 -10.00 -6.33
C THR A 85 -19.69 -9.26 -6.18
N ALA A 86 -20.21 -9.23 -4.97
CA ALA A 86 -21.37 -8.43 -4.60
C ALA A 86 -20.94 -7.12 -3.95
N THR A 87 -21.64 -6.03 -4.27
CA THR A 87 -21.50 -4.73 -3.60
C THR A 87 -22.67 -4.50 -2.66
N SER A 88 -22.40 -3.98 -1.47
CA SER A 88 -23.42 -3.64 -0.49
C SER A 88 -24.45 -2.68 -1.06
N THR A 89 -25.72 -3.02 -0.92
CA THR A 89 -26.83 -2.18 -1.35
C THR A 89 -27.58 -1.65 -0.14
N LEU A 90 -27.91 -0.35 -0.18
CA LEU A 90 -28.78 0.33 0.77
C LEU A 90 -30.13 0.54 0.10
N THR A 91 -31.21 0.10 0.75
CA THR A 91 -32.57 0.24 0.24
C THR A 91 -33.20 1.52 0.78
N PRO A 92 -33.66 2.45 -0.07
CA PRO A 92 -34.32 3.67 0.36
C PRO A 92 -35.52 3.40 1.28
N GLY A 93 -35.64 4.15 2.37
CA GLY A 93 -36.71 3.99 3.36
C GLY A 93 -36.60 2.77 4.29
N VAL A 94 -35.60 1.91 4.08
CA VAL A 94 -35.37 0.71 4.92
C VAL A 94 -34.02 0.81 5.60
N SER A 95 -32.95 1.00 4.83
CA SER A 95 -31.59 1.10 5.33
C SER A 95 -31.32 2.47 5.94
N SER A 96 -30.39 2.52 6.89
CA SER A 96 -29.94 3.78 7.49
C SER A 96 -28.43 3.80 7.62
N VAL A 97 -27.87 5.01 7.66
CA VAL A 97 -26.45 5.24 7.88
C VAL A 97 -26.31 6.08 9.16
N GLU A 98 -25.52 5.60 10.10
CA GLU A 98 -25.13 6.36 11.29
C GLU A 98 -23.63 6.63 11.25
N MET A 99 -23.23 7.78 11.81
CA MET A 99 -21.83 8.14 11.91
C MET A 99 -21.50 8.70 13.29
N TRP A 100 -20.34 8.35 13.82
CA TRP A 100 -19.83 8.88 15.06
C TRP A 100 -18.31 8.88 15.10
N TYR A 101 -17.75 9.61 16.05
CA TYR A 101 -16.35 9.50 16.45
C TYR A 101 -16.28 9.31 17.96
N ASN A 102 -15.11 8.91 18.45
CA ASN A 102 -14.87 8.82 19.89
C ASN A 102 -13.96 9.97 20.30
N GLU A 103 -14.37 10.68 21.35
CA GLU A 103 -13.60 11.75 21.96
C GLU A 103 -13.51 11.48 23.46
N ASN A 104 -12.29 11.40 23.99
CA ASN A 104 -12.04 11.09 25.41
C ASN A 104 -12.76 9.82 25.90
N GLY A 105 -12.83 8.79 25.04
CA GLY A 105 -13.51 7.52 25.34
C GLY A 105 -15.05 7.56 25.24
N ALA A 106 -15.65 8.71 24.91
CA ALA A 106 -17.10 8.85 24.75
C ALA A 106 -17.50 8.91 23.27
N ARG A 107 -18.59 8.23 22.91
CA ARG A 107 -19.19 8.28 21.57
C ARG A 107 -19.84 9.66 21.34
N LYS A 108 -19.49 10.29 20.21
CA LYS A 108 -20.07 11.55 19.71
C LYS A 108 -20.72 11.32 18.35
N ASN A 109 -22.05 11.40 18.30
CA ASN A 109 -22.81 11.19 17.06
C ASN A 109 -22.70 12.40 16.13
N ILE A 110 -22.62 12.12 14.83
CA ILE A 110 -22.72 13.12 13.78
C ILE A 110 -24.13 13.07 13.20
N ASN A 111 -24.86 14.18 13.31
CA ASN A 111 -26.25 14.26 12.87
C ASN A 111 -26.36 14.52 11.36
N LYS A 112 -25.41 15.27 10.79
CA LYS A 112 -25.32 15.50 9.35
C LYS A 112 -23.88 15.32 8.92
N VAL A 113 -23.66 14.64 7.78
CA VAL A 113 -22.31 14.50 7.21
C VAL A 113 -21.65 15.86 7.01
N GLU A 114 -22.43 16.88 6.70
CA GLU A 114 -22.04 18.30 6.55
C GLU A 114 -21.39 18.90 7.82
N ASP A 115 -21.60 18.32 9.00
CA ASP A 115 -21.02 18.78 10.27
C ASP A 115 -19.56 18.35 10.44
N VAL A 116 -19.01 17.54 9.52
CA VAL A 116 -17.59 17.16 9.52
C VAL A 116 -16.74 18.32 9.03
N ALA A 117 -16.30 19.13 10.00
CA ALA A 117 -15.48 20.30 9.78
C ALA A 117 -14.08 19.95 9.25
N ASN A 118 -13.42 20.92 8.62
CA ASN A 118 -12.04 20.80 8.16
C ASN A 118 -11.07 20.38 9.28
N SER A 119 -11.26 20.89 10.49
CA SER A 119 -10.45 20.53 11.66
C SER A 119 -10.54 19.06 12.08
N SER A 120 -11.55 18.33 11.59
CA SER A 120 -11.69 16.88 11.83
C SER A 120 -10.80 16.04 10.91
N ALA A 121 -10.09 16.63 9.95
CA ALA A 121 -9.21 15.91 9.04
C ALA A 121 -8.15 15.10 9.82
N GLY A 122 -7.95 13.84 9.43
CA GLY A 122 -7.07 12.90 10.10
C GLY A 122 -7.68 12.20 11.32
N SER A 123 -8.88 12.58 11.75
CA SER A 123 -9.62 11.89 12.81
C SER A 123 -10.33 10.65 12.27
N LEU A 124 -10.39 9.60 13.10
CA LEU A 124 -11.10 8.36 12.77
C LEU A 124 -12.58 8.47 13.13
N PHE A 125 -13.43 8.28 12.13
CA PHE A 125 -14.87 8.15 12.26
C PHE A 125 -15.29 6.68 12.08
N LYS A 126 -16.47 6.37 12.61
CA LYS A 126 -17.17 5.10 12.43
C LYS A 126 -18.44 5.36 11.64
N VAL A 127 -18.65 4.55 10.61
CA VAL A 127 -19.84 4.59 9.75
C VAL A 127 -20.54 3.25 9.88
N GLN A 128 -21.74 3.25 10.45
CA GLN A 128 -22.59 2.08 10.55
C GLN A 128 -23.61 2.08 9.42
N LEU A 129 -23.57 1.05 8.60
CA LEU A 129 -24.55 0.80 7.56
C LEU A 129 -25.54 -0.23 8.11
N ASN A 130 -26.81 0.16 8.26
CA ASN A 130 -27.87 -0.70 8.78
C ASN A 130 -28.72 -1.28 7.65
N LYS A 131 -29.13 -2.54 7.81
CA LYS A 131 -29.98 -3.30 6.90
C LYS A 131 -29.44 -3.24 5.47
N VAL A 132 -28.22 -3.73 5.29
CA VAL A 132 -27.55 -3.80 3.99
C VAL A 132 -27.70 -5.18 3.39
N THR A 133 -27.74 -5.24 2.06
CA THR A 133 -27.82 -6.52 1.33
C THR A 133 -26.61 -6.72 0.44
N LEU A 134 -26.19 -7.97 0.28
CA LEU A 134 -25.25 -8.40 -0.77
C LEU A 134 -25.97 -9.38 -1.68
N ASN A 135 -25.96 -9.14 -2.99
CA ASN A 135 -26.54 -10.05 -3.97
C ASN A 135 -25.43 -10.81 -4.71
N PHE A 136 -25.31 -12.11 -4.45
CA PHE A 136 -24.34 -12.99 -5.08
C PHE A 136 -24.93 -13.78 -6.27
N GLY A 137 -26.16 -13.46 -6.66
CA GLY A 137 -26.91 -14.11 -7.75
C GLY A 137 -27.42 -15.51 -7.40
N ASP A 138 -28.37 -15.99 -8.19
CA ASP A 138 -29.11 -17.23 -7.93
C ASP A 138 -28.21 -18.48 -7.89
N ALA A 139 -27.05 -18.45 -8.55
CA ALA A 139 -26.04 -19.52 -8.45
C ALA A 139 -25.52 -19.71 -7.01
N ASN A 140 -25.70 -18.70 -6.15
CA ASN A 140 -25.35 -18.69 -4.75
C ASN A 140 -26.55 -18.73 -3.82
N ALA A 141 -27.71 -19.20 -4.29
CA ALA A 141 -28.94 -19.26 -3.49
C ALA A 141 -28.89 -20.28 -2.33
N ASN A 142 -29.53 -19.93 -1.21
CA ASN A 142 -29.74 -20.81 -0.04
C ASN A 142 -28.44 -21.35 0.59
N LYS A 143 -27.33 -20.63 0.48
CA LYS A 143 -26.02 -21.04 0.98
C LYS A 143 -25.67 -20.35 2.29
N ASP A 144 -25.14 -21.11 3.23
CA ASP A 144 -24.58 -20.58 4.48
C ASP A 144 -23.19 -19.99 4.25
N ILE A 145 -23.04 -18.71 4.60
CA ILE A 145 -21.82 -17.93 4.41
C ILE A 145 -21.37 -17.29 5.73
N THR A 146 -20.08 -17.15 5.91
CA THR A 146 -19.48 -16.38 7.01
C THR A 146 -18.73 -15.19 6.43
N LEU A 147 -19.26 -14.00 6.61
CA LEU A 147 -18.58 -12.76 6.24
C LEU A 147 -17.47 -12.46 7.25
N VAL A 148 -16.32 -11.99 6.77
CA VAL A 148 -15.14 -11.67 7.58
C VAL A 148 -14.63 -10.28 7.22
N LEU A 149 -14.63 -9.38 8.21
CA LEU A 149 -14.06 -8.04 8.09
C LEU A 149 -12.55 -8.05 8.38
N PRO A 150 -11.79 -7.15 7.73
CA PRO A 150 -10.40 -6.91 8.13
C PRO A 150 -10.35 -6.27 9.51
N ASN A 151 -9.39 -6.73 10.34
CA ASN A 151 -9.12 -6.17 11.67
C ASN A 151 -8.34 -4.85 11.56
N GLU A 152 -8.99 -3.83 11.02
CA GLU A 152 -8.39 -2.52 10.79
C GLU A 152 -9.41 -1.43 11.09
N ASN A 153 -8.91 -0.25 11.46
CA ASN A 153 -9.71 0.96 11.69
C ASN A 153 -10.92 0.73 12.62
N GLY A 154 -10.86 -0.31 13.46
CA GLY A 154 -11.94 -0.85 14.31
C GLY A 154 -13.25 -1.17 13.58
N ASN A 155 -13.18 -1.82 12.42
CA ASN A 155 -14.32 -2.43 11.73
C ASN A 155 -14.95 -3.54 12.60
N HIS A 156 -16.27 -3.73 12.51
CA HIS A 156 -16.98 -4.82 13.19
C HIS A 156 -18.43 -4.98 12.74
N PHE A 157 -19.02 -6.14 12.99
CA PHE A 157 -20.46 -6.41 12.84
C PHE A 157 -21.24 -6.36 14.16
N GLY A 158 -20.54 -6.37 15.31
CA GLY A 158 -21.13 -6.52 16.65
C GLY A 158 -20.97 -5.27 17.52
N ASN A 159 -21.09 -5.43 18.85
CA ASN A 159 -20.86 -4.30 19.76
C ASN A 159 -19.38 -4.08 20.08
N SER A 160 -18.52 -5.02 19.68
CA SER A 160 -17.08 -4.99 19.94
C SER A 160 -16.28 -5.00 18.64
N VAL A 161 -15.12 -4.34 18.66
CA VAL A 161 -14.12 -4.40 17.56
C VAL A 161 -13.55 -5.80 17.33
N SER A 162 -13.75 -6.72 18.26
CA SER A 162 -13.42 -8.14 18.09
C SER A 162 -14.41 -8.90 17.20
N ASP A 163 -15.60 -8.34 16.96
CA ASP A 163 -16.70 -9.00 16.28
C ASP A 163 -16.56 -8.87 14.76
N LEU A 164 -15.49 -9.46 14.23
CA LEU A 164 -15.09 -9.34 12.83
C LEU A 164 -15.83 -10.30 11.89
N THR A 165 -16.60 -11.24 12.44
CA THR A 165 -17.28 -12.27 11.64
C THR A 165 -18.79 -12.21 11.81
N PHE A 166 -19.51 -12.39 10.71
CA PHE A 166 -20.97 -12.50 10.71
C PHE A 166 -21.42 -13.71 9.89
N LYS A 167 -22.16 -14.62 10.52
CA LYS A 167 -22.73 -15.80 9.87
C LYS A 167 -24.14 -15.48 9.37
N THR A 168 -24.42 -15.82 8.12
CA THR A 168 -25.73 -15.61 7.50
C THR A 168 -25.98 -16.63 6.41
N LYS A 169 -27.20 -16.63 5.86
CA LYS A 169 -27.61 -17.48 4.76
C LYS A 169 -28.15 -16.63 3.62
N THR A 170 -27.75 -16.93 2.40
CA THR A 170 -28.36 -16.30 1.22
C THR A 170 -29.77 -16.83 0.99
N ASN A 171 -30.67 -15.99 0.49
CA ASN A 171 -32.03 -16.42 0.13
C ASN A 171 -32.07 -17.15 -1.23
N ALA A 172 -33.28 -17.43 -1.73
CA ALA A 172 -33.50 -18.12 -3.01
C ALA A 172 -32.90 -17.40 -4.24
N ASN A 173 -32.60 -16.10 -4.12
CA ASN A 173 -32.01 -15.29 -5.19
C ASN A 173 -30.52 -14.97 -4.92
N GLY A 174 -29.88 -15.68 -3.98
CA GLY A 174 -28.49 -15.42 -3.60
C GLY A 174 -28.26 -14.13 -2.81
N VAL A 175 -29.30 -13.54 -2.24
CA VAL A 175 -29.18 -12.30 -1.45
C VAL A 175 -28.93 -12.63 0.02
N ALA A 176 -27.85 -12.09 0.59
CA ALA A 176 -27.58 -12.10 2.02
C ALA A 176 -28.01 -10.76 2.65
N GLU A 177 -28.77 -10.83 3.74
CA GLU A 177 -29.15 -9.68 4.55
C GLU A 177 -28.19 -9.54 5.74
N ILE A 178 -27.76 -8.30 5.99
CA ILE A 178 -26.79 -7.95 7.02
C ILE A 178 -27.45 -6.87 7.90
N PRO A 179 -27.74 -7.16 9.18
CA PRO A 179 -28.44 -6.24 10.06
C PRO A 179 -27.71 -4.91 10.22
N TYR A 180 -26.40 -4.95 10.44
CA TYR A 180 -25.54 -3.80 10.35
C TYR A 180 -24.07 -4.20 10.18
N VAL A 181 -23.27 -3.25 9.72
CA VAL A 181 -21.80 -3.33 9.70
C VAL A 181 -21.23 -1.95 10.05
N VAL A 182 -20.16 -1.92 10.83
CA VAL A 182 -19.44 -0.70 11.18
C VAL A 182 -18.09 -0.70 10.49
N LEU A 183 -17.83 0.36 9.74
CA LEU A 183 -16.61 0.58 8.97
C LEU A 183 -15.90 1.83 9.50
N GLY A 184 -14.59 1.72 9.73
CA GLY A 184 -13.74 2.84 10.13
C GLY A 184 -13.25 3.63 8.93
N VAL A 185 -13.32 4.97 9.01
CA VAL A 185 -12.85 5.87 7.96
C VAL A 185 -12.18 7.10 8.56
N TYR A 186 -11.02 7.48 8.02
CA TYR A 186 -10.38 8.75 8.37
C TYR A 186 -10.97 9.88 7.52
N ALA A 187 -11.38 10.98 8.17
CA ALA A 187 -11.82 12.17 7.45
C ALA A 187 -10.64 12.81 6.70
N LYS A 188 -10.84 13.15 5.42
CA LYS A 188 -9.80 13.67 4.53
C LYS A 188 -10.04 15.13 4.14
N ASP A 189 -8.99 15.94 4.19
CA ASP A 189 -8.95 17.28 3.63
C ASP A 189 -8.24 17.26 2.27
N PHE A 190 -9.03 17.17 1.20
CA PHE A 190 -8.52 17.21 -0.17
C PHE A 190 -8.30 18.63 -0.70
N ALA A 191 -8.76 19.67 0.01
CA ALA A 191 -8.45 21.05 -0.33
C ALA A 191 -7.05 21.46 0.14
N ASN A 192 -6.42 20.66 0.99
CA ASN A 192 -5.03 20.82 1.39
C ASN A 192 -4.10 19.97 0.50
N PRO A 193 -3.32 20.59 -0.40
CA PRO A 193 -2.24 19.92 -1.12
C PRO A 193 -1.07 19.69 -0.16
N ALA A 194 -1.27 18.87 0.88
CA ALA A 194 -0.22 18.63 1.86
C ALA A 194 0.87 17.78 1.22
N ILE A 195 2.11 18.26 1.35
CA ILE A 195 3.32 17.55 1.01
C ILE A 195 3.85 16.98 2.34
N VAL A 196 4.01 15.66 2.42
CA VAL A 196 4.80 15.05 3.51
C VAL A 196 6.26 15.19 3.12
N ASN A 197 7.06 15.78 4.00
CA ASN A 197 8.50 15.89 3.82
C ASN A 197 9.20 15.23 5.00
N TRP A 198 10.41 14.74 4.75
CA TRP A 198 11.29 14.24 5.79
C TRP A 198 12.25 15.32 6.24
N TYR A 199 12.54 15.35 7.53
CA TYR A 199 13.41 16.32 8.16
C TYR A 199 14.41 15.62 9.08
N SER A 200 15.62 16.16 9.15
CA SER A 200 16.56 15.82 10.22
C SER A 200 16.08 16.46 11.52
N LYS A 201 15.89 15.68 12.58
CA LYS A 201 15.57 16.18 13.93
C LYS A 201 16.71 17.00 14.52
N ILE A 202 17.93 16.83 14.01
CA ILE A 202 19.12 17.56 14.48
C ILE A 202 19.16 18.97 13.90
N THR A 203 18.90 19.11 12.60
CA THR A 203 19.07 20.39 11.90
C THR A 203 17.75 21.08 11.54
N GLY A 204 16.62 20.37 11.61
CA GLY A 204 15.32 20.83 11.12
C GLY A 204 15.22 20.93 9.58
N ALA A 205 16.29 20.63 8.85
CA ALA A 205 16.32 20.75 7.39
C ALA A 205 15.60 19.57 6.72
N THR A 206 14.93 19.84 5.60
CA THR A 206 14.35 18.81 4.74
C THR A 206 15.46 17.91 4.19
N VAL A 207 15.23 16.60 4.22
CA VAL A 207 16.17 15.58 3.72
C VAL A 207 15.48 14.66 2.73
N THR A 208 16.24 14.14 1.76
CA THR A 208 15.78 13.19 0.74
C THR A 208 16.44 11.82 0.88
N SER A 209 17.42 11.69 1.78
CA SER A 209 18.06 10.44 2.19
C SER A 209 18.61 10.61 3.61
N GLY A 210 18.92 9.50 4.28
CA GLY A 210 19.52 9.50 5.60
C GLY A 210 20.55 8.40 5.78
N ASP A 211 21.38 8.57 6.82
CA ASP A 211 22.47 7.68 7.13
C ASP A 211 22.52 7.38 8.64
N LEU A 212 22.75 6.10 8.95
CA LEU A 212 22.98 5.62 10.30
C LEU A 212 24.32 4.89 10.35
N THR A 213 24.99 5.02 11.48
CA THR A 213 26.10 4.14 11.83
C THR A 213 25.72 3.44 13.12
N LEU A 214 25.60 2.12 13.06
CA LEU A 214 25.18 1.28 14.17
C LEU A 214 26.17 0.14 14.32
N THR A 215 26.46 -0.25 15.56
CA THR A 215 27.35 -1.38 15.84
C THR A 215 26.47 -2.60 16.16
N ALA A 216 26.72 -3.71 15.47
CA ALA A 216 26.02 -4.96 15.75
C ALA A 216 26.44 -5.52 17.12
N GLY A 217 25.55 -6.29 17.77
CA GLY A 217 25.82 -6.91 19.06
C GLY A 217 26.94 -7.96 19.00
N SER A 218 27.53 -8.27 20.16
CA SER A 218 28.59 -9.27 20.31
C SER A 218 28.15 -10.70 19.96
N ASP A 219 26.84 -10.97 19.98
CA ASP A 219 26.26 -12.26 19.55
C ASP A 219 26.27 -12.41 18.03
N ALA A 220 27.40 -12.87 17.49
CA ALA A 220 27.58 -13.22 16.08
C ALA A 220 27.27 -12.10 15.07
N GLY A 221 27.33 -10.83 15.48
CA GLY A 221 27.02 -9.68 14.63
C GLY A 221 25.52 -9.51 14.37
N LYS A 222 24.66 -9.92 15.32
CA LYS A 222 23.21 -9.75 15.22
C LYS A 222 22.76 -8.33 15.56
N MET A 223 21.67 -7.92 14.94
CA MET A 223 20.90 -6.70 15.21
C MET A 223 19.41 -7.02 15.21
N ASN A 224 18.60 -6.19 15.86
CA ASN A 224 17.14 -6.30 15.84
C ASN A 224 16.50 -5.16 15.03
N VAL A 225 15.49 -5.47 14.23
CA VAL A 225 14.77 -4.48 13.39
C VAL A 225 14.18 -3.32 14.20
N ALA A 226 13.69 -3.56 15.42
CA ALA A 226 13.13 -2.51 16.27
C ALA A 226 14.21 -1.51 16.72
N GLN A 227 15.43 -1.98 16.99
CA GLN A 227 16.56 -1.12 17.38
C GLN A 227 17.02 -0.24 16.21
N VAL A 228 17.08 -0.80 15.00
CA VAL A 228 17.44 -0.04 13.78
C VAL A 228 16.39 1.04 13.50
N LEU A 229 15.11 0.68 13.59
CA LEU A 229 14.01 1.60 13.37
C LEU A 229 14.03 2.73 14.40
N SER A 230 14.17 2.41 15.69
CA SER A 230 14.25 3.40 16.77
C SER A 230 15.42 4.37 16.58
N ALA A 231 16.59 3.89 16.14
CA ALA A 231 17.73 4.77 15.84
C ALA A 231 17.46 5.71 14.66
N ALA A 232 16.72 5.25 13.65
CA ALA A 232 16.31 6.08 12.53
C ALA A 232 15.31 7.16 12.96
N GLU A 233 14.29 6.77 13.73
CA GLU A 233 13.27 7.67 14.27
C GLU A 233 13.83 8.68 15.28
N ALA A 234 14.96 8.37 15.94
CA ALA A 234 15.66 9.34 16.79
C ALA A 234 16.29 10.48 15.96
N LYS A 235 16.67 10.23 14.70
CA LYS A 235 17.32 11.21 13.83
C LYS A 235 16.40 11.87 12.81
N TYR A 236 15.34 11.19 12.38
CA TYR A 236 14.48 11.64 11.29
C TYR A 236 13.03 11.73 11.75
N ALA A 237 12.33 12.74 11.26
CA ALA A 237 10.89 12.91 11.41
C ALA A 237 10.28 13.21 10.05
N ALA A 238 9.07 12.72 9.82
CA ALA A 238 8.25 13.25 8.76
C ALA A 238 7.32 14.32 9.33
N GLY A 239 7.04 15.34 8.54
CA GLY A 239 6.16 16.43 8.92
C GLY A 239 5.46 17.03 7.72
N HIS A 240 4.45 17.83 8.02
CA HIS A 240 3.65 18.59 7.06
C HIS A 240 3.81 20.08 7.35
N ILE A 241 3.83 20.89 6.29
CA ILE A 241 3.92 22.36 6.41
C ILE A 241 2.62 22.95 7.00
N HIS A 242 1.49 22.24 6.87
CA HIS A 242 0.20 22.65 7.42
C HIS A 242 -0.16 21.79 8.64
N ALA A 243 -0.06 22.36 9.84
CA ALA A 243 -0.30 21.72 11.13
C ALA A 243 -1.78 21.43 11.44
N GLN A 244 -2.54 20.91 10.48
CA GLN A 244 -3.81 20.29 10.80
C GLN A 244 -3.53 18.93 11.47
N SER A 245 -4.40 18.53 12.41
CA SER A 245 -4.25 17.40 13.35
C SER A 245 -4.07 16.03 12.67
N SER A 246 -2.98 15.84 11.95
CA SER A 246 -2.69 14.60 11.24
C SER A 246 -1.84 13.69 12.12
N THR A 247 -2.25 12.42 12.18
CA THR A 247 -1.36 11.37 12.66
C THR A 247 -0.50 10.97 11.46
N THR A 248 0.83 11.02 11.62
CA THR A 248 1.73 10.46 10.61
C THR A 248 2.04 9.02 10.99
N ASN A 249 1.63 8.08 10.14
CA ASN A 249 1.96 6.67 10.34
C ASN A 249 3.33 6.38 9.71
N TYR A 250 4.21 5.77 10.50
CA TYR A 250 5.59 5.46 10.13
C TYR A 250 5.76 3.99 9.76
N THR A 251 6.87 3.67 9.08
CA THR A 251 7.32 2.28 8.85
C THR A 251 7.37 1.50 10.15
N THR A 252 6.77 0.31 10.14
CA THR A 252 6.76 -0.61 11.27
C THR A 252 7.96 -1.57 11.24
N ALA A 253 8.25 -2.21 12.38
CA ALA A 253 9.28 -3.23 12.48
C ALA A 253 9.03 -4.42 11.53
N ALA A 254 7.77 -4.81 11.32
CA ALA A 254 7.39 -5.87 10.40
C ALA A 254 7.70 -5.49 8.94
N GLU A 255 7.34 -4.27 8.54
CA GLU A 255 7.66 -3.76 7.20
C GLU A 255 9.17 -3.64 6.98
N LEU A 256 9.94 -3.23 7.99
CA LEU A 256 11.41 -3.24 7.90
C LEU A 256 11.94 -4.67 7.72
N ALA A 257 11.44 -5.64 8.48
CA ALA A 257 11.83 -7.04 8.33
C ALA A 257 11.55 -7.56 6.90
N ASP A 258 10.41 -7.22 6.32
CA ASP A 258 10.07 -7.60 4.94
C ASP A 258 10.98 -6.92 3.90
N GLN A 259 11.37 -5.67 4.12
CA GLN A 259 12.34 -4.97 3.28
C GLN A 259 13.72 -5.63 3.32
N LEU A 260 14.18 -6.07 4.49
CA LEU A 260 15.46 -6.80 4.65
C LEU A 260 15.40 -8.17 3.98
N LYS A 261 14.30 -8.93 4.16
CA LYS A 261 14.09 -10.22 3.49
C LYS A 261 14.13 -10.10 1.97
N LYS A 262 13.54 -9.04 1.40
CA LYS A 262 13.62 -8.75 -0.05
C LYS A 262 15.04 -8.49 -0.55
N GLN A 263 15.95 -8.09 0.33
CA GLN A 263 17.38 -7.92 0.03
C GLN A 263 18.20 -9.20 0.29
N GLY A 264 17.55 -10.32 0.60
CA GLY A 264 18.22 -11.58 0.92
C GLY A 264 18.75 -11.67 2.36
N ILE A 265 18.42 -10.73 3.23
CA ILE A 265 18.80 -10.75 4.64
C ILE A 265 17.73 -11.53 5.41
N SER A 266 18.10 -12.68 5.98
CA SER A 266 17.18 -13.47 6.80
C SER A 266 16.89 -12.79 8.13
N VAL A 267 15.60 -12.64 8.46
CA VAL A 267 15.11 -12.09 9.72
C VAL A 267 14.23 -13.13 10.40
N ASP A 268 14.50 -13.44 11.67
CA ASP A 268 13.73 -14.40 12.43
C ASP A 268 12.38 -13.84 12.93
N ALA A 269 11.58 -14.69 13.59
CA ALA A 269 10.26 -14.32 14.07
C ALA A 269 10.29 -13.24 15.17
N GLN A 270 11.41 -13.11 15.89
CA GLN A 270 11.64 -12.12 16.93
C GLN A 270 12.28 -10.84 16.38
N GLY A 271 12.52 -10.76 15.07
CA GLY A 271 13.05 -9.60 14.39
C GLY A 271 14.58 -9.48 14.42
N TRP A 272 15.31 -10.54 14.80
CA TRP A 272 16.76 -10.55 14.75
C TRP A 272 17.29 -10.97 13.38
N PHE A 273 18.41 -10.37 12.99
CA PHE A 273 19.11 -10.69 11.75
C PHE A 273 20.62 -10.52 11.94
N VAL A 274 21.40 -11.20 11.10
CA VAL A 274 22.86 -10.99 11.04
C VAL A 274 23.12 -9.80 10.12
N ALA A 275 23.69 -8.74 10.67
CA ALA A 275 23.83 -7.49 9.93
C ALA A 275 25.02 -7.57 8.95
N PRO A 276 24.82 -7.25 7.66
CA PRO A 276 25.93 -7.02 6.75
C PRO A 276 26.67 -5.71 7.09
N LYS A 277 27.86 -5.49 6.52
CA LYS A 277 28.62 -4.23 6.66
C LYS A 277 27.84 -2.99 6.28
N SER A 278 26.91 -3.12 5.33
CA SER A 278 25.98 -2.08 4.96
C SER A 278 24.68 -2.69 4.45
N PHE A 279 23.55 -2.06 4.77
CA PHE A 279 22.25 -2.36 4.19
C PHE A 279 21.43 -1.09 4.08
N THR A 280 20.38 -1.11 3.25
CA THR A 280 19.47 0.01 3.10
C THR A 280 18.06 -0.38 3.50
N PHE A 281 17.25 0.59 3.88
CA PHE A 281 15.81 0.41 4.01
C PHE A 281 15.10 1.74 3.79
N ASN A 282 13.81 1.68 3.52
CA ASN A 282 12.98 2.85 3.33
C ASN A 282 12.12 3.07 4.56
N LEU A 283 12.24 4.25 5.16
CA LEU A 283 11.22 4.79 6.03
C LEU A 283 10.08 5.35 5.16
N LYS A 284 8.85 5.11 5.58
CA LYS A 284 7.63 5.60 4.95
C LYS A 284 6.84 6.38 5.98
N ALA A 285 6.30 7.50 5.55
CA ALA A 285 5.41 8.33 6.34
C ALA A 285 4.15 8.56 5.52
N ASN A 286 2.98 8.33 6.13
CA ASN A 286 1.68 8.57 5.50
C ASN A 286 0.86 9.49 6.40
N ALA A 287 0.34 10.57 5.84
CA ALA A 287 -0.52 11.50 6.55
C ALA A 287 -1.98 11.03 6.49
N THR A 288 -2.61 10.84 7.65
CA THR A 288 -3.99 10.34 7.71
C THR A 288 -5.03 11.33 7.20
N ASN A 289 -4.70 12.62 7.09
CA ASN A 289 -5.63 13.67 6.70
C ASN A 289 -5.78 13.84 5.19
N ASN A 290 -4.88 13.35 4.34
CA ASN A 290 -5.05 13.49 2.89
C ASN A 290 -4.35 12.40 2.06
N ASP A 291 -3.88 11.33 2.71
CA ASP A 291 -3.16 10.21 2.08
C ASP A 291 -1.85 10.60 1.37
N ALA A 292 -1.33 11.81 1.64
CA ALA A 292 0.00 12.17 1.22
C ALA A 292 1.02 11.24 1.89
N SER A 293 1.98 10.79 1.11
CA SER A 293 3.01 9.88 1.58
C SER A 293 4.39 10.32 1.11
N ALA A 294 5.40 10.00 1.91
CA ALA A 294 6.79 10.25 1.58
C ALA A 294 7.66 9.08 2.02
N THR A 295 8.69 8.80 1.23
CA THR A 295 9.67 7.76 1.52
C THR A 295 11.04 8.38 1.72
N LEU A 296 11.76 7.94 2.75
CA LEU A 296 13.14 8.31 3.01
C LEU A 296 14.02 7.05 2.96
N PRO A 297 14.89 6.91 1.95
CA PRO A 297 15.90 5.86 1.94
C PRO A 297 16.94 6.14 3.03
N ILE A 298 17.18 5.13 3.86
CA ILE A 298 18.19 5.12 4.92
C ILE A 298 19.26 4.10 4.56
N THR A 299 20.52 4.53 4.59
CA THR A 299 21.68 3.64 4.54
C THR A 299 22.20 3.41 5.96
N VAL A 300 22.40 2.15 6.33
CA VAL A 300 22.96 1.77 7.62
C VAL A 300 24.35 1.21 7.41
N ASN A 301 25.35 1.91 7.93
CA ASN A 301 26.72 1.42 8.02
C ASN A 301 26.92 0.64 9.33
N VAL A 302 27.45 -0.58 9.23
CA VAL A 302 27.71 -1.47 10.37
C VAL A 302 29.20 -1.82 10.40
N PRO A 303 30.02 -1.08 11.17
CA PRO A 303 31.48 -1.24 11.14
C PRO A 303 31.96 -2.67 11.41
N ASN A 304 31.31 -3.35 12.35
CA ASN A 304 31.55 -4.74 12.74
C ASN A 304 30.57 -5.73 12.08
N GLY A 305 29.84 -5.31 11.06
CA GLY A 305 28.92 -6.18 10.32
C GLY A 305 29.65 -7.25 9.53
N LYS A 306 28.93 -8.31 9.17
CA LYS A 306 29.47 -9.37 8.32
C LYS A 306 29.76 -8.82 6.92
N VAL A 307 30.89 -9.23 6.35
CA VAL A 307 31.17 -8.98 4.94
C VAL A 307 30.16 -9.76 4.12
N SER A 308 29.30 -9.07 3.39
CA SER A 308 28.40 -9.71 2.44
C SER A 308 29.27 -10.36 1.37
N THR A 309 29.29 -11.69 1.29
CA THR A 309 29.77 -12.34 0.07
C THR A 309 28.78 -11.96 -1.03
N PRO A 310 29.21 -11.25 -2.09
CA PRO A 310 28.31 -10.93 -3.19
C PRO A 310 27.73 -12.24 -3.71
N THR A 311 26.41 -12.29 -3.87
CA THR A 311 25.74 -13.38 -4.59
C THR A 311 26.17 -13.26 -6.05
N GLU A 312 27.28 -13.90 -6.42
CA GLU A 312 27.65 -14.05 -7.82
C GLU A 312 26.52 -14.82 -8.51
N SER A 313 25.77 -14.12 -9.37
CA SER A 313 24.89 -14.77 -10.32
C SER A 313 25.79 -15.45 -11.35
N ALA A 314 26.05 -16.75 -11.18
CA ALA A 314 26.77 -17.54 -12.16
C ALA A 314 25.93 -17.63 -13.44
N VAL A 315 26.18 -16.73 -14.40
CA VAL A 315 25.60 -16.82 -15.74
C VAL A 315 26.39 -17.88 -16.50
N THR A 316 25.82 -19.07 -16.68
CA THR A 316 26.43 -20.09 -17.54
C THR A 316 26.28 -19.63 -18.99
N LYS A 317 27.37 -19.22 -19.63
CA LYS A 317 27.40 -18.91 -21.07
C LYS A 317 28.02 -20.09 -21.83
N THR A 318 27.28 -20.66 -22.76
CA THR A 318 27.85 -21.58 -23.76
C THR A 318 28.65 -20.76 -24.77
N VAL A 319 29.98 -20.89 -24.77
CA VAL A 319 30.86 -20.29 -25.78
C VAL A 319 31.10 -21.33 -26.87
N ASN A 320 30.51 -21.12 -28.05
CA ASN A 320 30.81 -21.96 -29.22
C ASN A 320 32.15 -21.52 -29.82
N HIS A 321 33.21 -22.28 -29.58
CA HIS A 321 34.49 -22.11 -30.27
C HIS A 321 34.41 -22.79 -31.66
N ILE A 322 34.53 -22.00 -32.72
CA ILE A 322 34.82 -22.53 -34.05
C ILE A 322 36.35 -22.53 -34.20
N ALA A 323 36.98 -23.69 -34.07
CA ALA A 323 38.40 -23.84 -34.37
C ALA A 323 38.58 -24.00 -35.89
N ALA A 324 39.15 -22.99 -36.54
CA ALA A 324 39.61 -23.10 -37.92
C ALA A 324 41.08 -23.58 -37.93
N ILE A 325 41.36 -24.67 -38.63
CA ILE A 325 42.72 -25.17 -38.84
C ILE A 325 43.25 -24.51 -40.11
N TYR A 326 44.46 -23.96 -40.06
CA TYR A 326 45.11 -23.32 -41.21
C TYR A 326 46.35 -24.11 -41.60
N ASP A 327 46.69 -24.09 -42.89
CA ASP A 327 47.96 -24.62 -43.36
C ASP A 327 49.13 -23.65 -43.08
N LYS A 328 50.36 -24.10 -43.37
CA LYS A 328 51.60 -23.32 -43.20
C LYS A 328 51.65 -22.03 -44.03
N ASP A 329 50.77 -21.90 -45.02
CA ASP A 329 50.67 -20.76 -45.92
C ASP A 329 49.48 -19.84 -45.53
N GLY A 330 48.79 -20.16 -44.43
CA GLY A 330 47.71 -19.35 -43.86
C GLY A 330 46.32 -19.60 -44.46
N ASN A 331 46.11 -20.65 -45.25
CA ASN A 331 44.81 -20.96 -45.82
C ASN A 331 43.99 -21.87 -44.92
N GLN A 332 42.69 -21.59 -44.80
CA GLN A 332 41.78 -22.41 -43.99
C GLN A 332 41.62 -23.81 -44.60
N LEU A 333 41.92 -24.83 -43.81
CA LEU A 333 41.77 -26.22 -44.18
C LEU A 333 40.35 -26.69 -43.88
N ASN A 334 39.75 -27.40 -44.83
CA ASN A 334 38.52 -28.16 -44.58
C ASN A 334 38.86 -29.63 -44.29
N LEU A 335 37.91 -30.35 -43.67
CA LEU A 335 38.11 -31.75 -43.25
C LEU A 335 38.50 -32.68 -44.41
N ALA A 336 38.09 -32.35 -45.65
CA ALA A 336 38.45 -33.09 -46.85
C ALA A 336 39.94 -33.01 -47.19
N LYS A 337 40.59 -31.84 -46.97
CA LYS A 337 42.03 -31.66 -47.17
C LYS A 337 42.89 -32.22 -46.03
N LEU A 338 42.32 -32.40 -44.83
CA LEU A 338 43.04 -33.01 -43.70
C LEU A 338 43.12 -34.54 -43.77
N ARG A 339 42.27 -35.16 -44.60
CA ARG A 339 42.15 -36.62 -44.75
C ARG A 339 42.72 -37.15 -46.07
N ALA A 340 43.23 -36.27 -46.92
CA ALA A 340 43.93 -36.59 -48.16
C ALA A 340 45.44 -36.58 -47.89
#